data_AF-A0A8J8NV54-F1
#
_entry.id   AF-A0A8J8NV54-F1
#
_cell.length_a   1.000
_cell.length_b   1.000
_cell.length_c   1.000
_cell.angle_alpha   90.00
_cell.angle_beta   90.00
_cell.angle_gamma   90.00
#
_symmetry.space_group_name_H-M   'P 1'
#
loop_
_entity.id
_entity.type
_entity.pdbx_description
1 polymer ?
#
loop_
_entity_poly.entity_id
_entity_poly.type
_entity_poly.pdbx_seq_one_letter_code
_entity_poly.pdbx_strand_id
1 'polypeptide(L)'
;MGSGVISTTKELIQERLTNRKPYKAPPKPFIGNLDQAPPYMVDNEYIWRGYRVGFNSKTKILRSLFMVHNESINVWSHLIGAICFVVLIAYTFTYMAPPALDANMHAAEGPRSIFNIQGWFSDGLLARDRDSAALGSLLSVDKPNIKDALQNPISDHQSQLANHNDASLFEKVELYVQHAASVISDPQLYIKCVDSFKKFKDVVKELPSHLEEEIKGAYASVHDIALHEHKMEYLKRVVKYLGHSVDTWADELKHITDSPGFDFLEMKPIFKEPPENLIHYVTRFPLFVHMVCAIICLGSSSFYHLFKDHSEMYHKTLVRMDYAGISIMIAGSNTPPIYYSFFCQEMHDWRSIYLGLEYFFCATAFVIFLVPRFDQPRYRALRGIVFVICGLLSAIPIFHIKFLTDEKYLKDFMTFPWAFGGALYIFGATLYMLKVPERFLPGFFDICGHSHQFFHLLIVTAALVHYRASVMVFHDRQLYTCPVKVLDEFDASNSLLQGQ
;
A
#
# COMPACT_ATOMS: atom_id res chain seq x y z
N MET A 1 -15.87 -10.52 -43.52
CA MET A 1 -15.51 -11.96 -43.64
C MET A 1 -15.61 -12.75 -42.32
N GLY A 2 -16.14 -12.21 -41.21
CA GLY A 2 -16.12 -12.87 -39.89
C GLY A 2 -17.33 -13.73 -39.48
N SER A 3 -18.45 -13.71 -40.21
CA SER A 3 -19.69 -14.40 -39.78
C SER A 3 -19.73 -15.90 -40.13
N GLY A 4 -19.13 -16.33 -41.24
CA GLY A 4 -19.17 -17.74 -41.71
C GLY A 4 -18.30 -18.72 -40.91
N VAL A 5 -17.17 -18.25 -40.35
CA VAL A 5 -16.25 -19.08 -39.54
C VAL A 5 -16.82 -19.34 -38.13
N ILE A 6 -17.62 -18.42 -37.61
CA ILE A 6 -18.19 -18.52 -36.26
C ILE A 6 -19.35 -19.54 -36.21
N SER A 7 -20.15 -19.67 -37.28
CA SER A 7 -21.23 -20.70 -37.34
C SER A 7 -20.64 -22.10 -37.38
N THR A 8 -19.65 -22.33 -38.26
CA THR A 8 -18.94 -23.62 -38.38
C THR A 8 -18.22 -24.02 -37.08
N THR A 9 -17.61 -23.05 -36.37
CA THR A 9 -16.94 -23.32 -35.09
C THR A 9 -17.92 -23.74 -33.99
N LYS A 10 -19.07 -23.07 -33.86
CA LYS A 10 -20.11 -23.43 -32.89
C LYS A 10 -20.73 -24.79 -33.18
N GLU A 11 -20.95 -25.09 -34.47
CA GLU A 11 -21.44 -26.39 -34.92
C GLU A 11 -20.47 -27.52 -34.56
N LEU A 12 -19.16 -27.34 -34.81
CA LEU A 12 -18.11 -28.30 -34.43
C LEU A 12 -18.03 -28.53 -32.92
N ILE A 13 -18.15 -27.47 -32.12
CA ILE A 13 -18.15 -27.56 -30.65
C ILE A 13 -19.40 -28.32 -30.18
N GLN A 14 -20.57 -27.97 -30.72
CA GLN A 14 -21.82 -28.63 -30.37
C GLN A 14 -21.77 -30.11 -30.73
N GLU A 15 -21.30 -30.45 -31.93
CA GLU A 15 -21.11 -31.83 -32.39
C GLU A 15 -20.20 -32.63 -31.46
N ARG A 16 -19.05 -32.07 -31.06
CA ARG A 16 -18.13 -32.71 -30.11
C ARG A 16 -18.77 -32.95 -28.75
N LEU A 17 -19.53 -31.98 -28.24
CA LEU A 17 -20.18 -32.09 -26.93
C LEU A 17 -21.34 -33.09 -26.96
N THR A 18 -22.11 -33.16 -28.06
CA THR A 18 -23.23 -34.11 -28.21
C THR A 18 -22.76 -35.54 -28.44
N ASN A 19 -21.63 -35.74 -29.15
CA ASN A 19 -21.10 -37.06 -29.47
C ASN A 19 -20.20 -37.65 -28.37
N ARG A 20 -20.12 -37.00 -27.21
CA ARG A 20 -19.27 -37.42 -26.10
C ARG A 20 -19.75 -38.74 -25.50
N LYS A 21 -18.85 -39.71 -25.40
CA LYS A 21 -19.12 -40.98 -24.72
C LYS A 21 -19.34 -40.77 -23.22
N PRO A 22 -20.17 -41.59 -22.56
CA PRO A 22 -20.29 -41.57 -21.10
C PRO A 22 -18.92 -41.72 -20.44
N TYR A 23 -18.60 -40.83 -19.51
CA TYR A 23 -17.30 -40.81 -18.85
C TYR A 23 -17.09 -42.10 -18.03
N LYS A 24 -15.92 -42.73 -18.20
CA LYS A 24 -15.42 -43.82 -17.35
C LYS A 24 -14.02 -43.47 -16.88
N ALA A 25 -13.79 -43.54 -15.58
CA ALA A 25 -12.50 -43.21 -15.01
C ALA A 25 -11.41 -44.16 -15.54
N PRO A 26 -10.30 -43.64 -16.09
CA PRO A 26 -9.23 -44.49 -16.59
C PRO A 26 -8.43 -45.11 -15.43
N PRO A 27 -7.83 -46.31 -15.63
CA PRO A 27 -7.03 -46.97 -14.59
C PRO A 27 -5.73 -46.23 -14.27
N LYS A 28 -5.16 -45.50 -15.25
CA LYS A 28 -3.97 -44.65 -15.09
C LYS A 28 -4.32 -43.20 -15.45
N PRO A 29 -3.88 -42.21 -14.66
CA PRO A 29 -4.11 -40.81 -14.97
C PRO A 29 -3.23 -40.36 -16.14
N PHE A 30 -3.75 -39.43 -16.95
CA PHE A 30 -3.04 -38.86 -18.10
C PHE A 30 -3.57 -37.48 -18.45
N ILE A 31 -2.83 -36.72 -19.27
CA ILE A 31 -3.28 -35.46 -19.85
C ILE A 31 -4.01 -35.75 -21.16
N GLY A 32 -5.29 -35.45 -21.21
CA GLY A 32 -6.20 -35.82 -22.29
C GLY A 32 -6.92 -34.64 -22.92
N ASN A 33 -7.89 -34.99 -23.76
CA ASN A 33 -8.72 -34.05 -24.51
C ASN A 33 -10.08 -33.81 -23.83
N LEU A 34 -10.78 -32.78 -24.30
CA LEU A 34 -12.11 -32.35 -23.85
C LEU A 34 -13.13 -33.50 -23.79
N ASP A 35 -13.15 -34.35 -24.81
CA ASP A 35 -14.06 -35.49 -24.94
C ASP A 35 -13.80 -36.59 -23.89
N GLN A 36 -12.56 -36.68 -23.40
CA GLN A 36 -12.12 -37.68 -22.43
C GLN A 36 -12.23 -37.22 -20.97
N ALA A 37 -12.31 -35.91 -20.74
CA ALA A 37 -12.50 -35.36 -19.40
C ALA A 37 -13.85 -35.82 -18.79
N PRO A 38 -14.07 -35.69 -17.47
CA PRO A 38 -15.40 -35.67 -16.87
C PRO A 38 -16.22 -34.44 -17.28
N PRO A 39 -17.56 -34.52 -17.38
CA PRO A 39 -18.40 -33.38 -17.73
C PRO A 39 -18.29 -32.17 -16.80
N TYR A 40 -18.18 -32.39 -15.50
CA TYR A 40 -18.08 -31.30 -14.52
C TYR A 40 -16.77 -30.50 -14.61
N MET A 41 -15.73 -31.03 -15.26
CA MET A 41 -14.46 -30.32 -15.47
C MET A 41 -14.47 -29.43 -16.72
N VAL A 42 -15.48 -29.56 -17.58
CA VAL A 42 -15.59 -28.80 -18.82
C VAL A 42 -16.36 -27.51 -18.56
N ASP A 43 -15.62 -26.44 -18.30
CA ASP A 43 -16.15 -25.10 -18.06
C ASP A 43 -16.00 -24.17 -19.28
N ASN A 44 -15.06 -24.45 -20.17
CA ASN A 44 -14.81 -23.67 -21.39
C ASN A 44 -14.75 -24.57 -22.62
N GLU A 45 -15.76 -24.45 -23.49
CA GLU A 45 -15.91 -25.24 -24.71
C GLU A 45 -14.86 -24.96 -25.80
N TYR A 46 -14.11 -23.86 -25.67
CA TYR A 46 -13.05 -23.50 -26.62
C TYR A 46 -11.69 -24.14 -26.31
N ILE A 47 -11.56 -24.77 -25.12
CA ILE A 47 -10.34 -25.47 -24.69
C ILE A 47 -10.49 -26.96 -25.01
N TRP A 48 -9.60 -27.50 -25.85
CA TRP A 48 -9.78 -28.84 -26.42
C TRP A 48 -8.84 -29.90 -25.85
N ARG A 49 -7.68 -29.50 -25.32
CA ARG A 49 -6.62 -30.38 -24.83
C ARG A 49 -6.10 -29.90 -23.47
N GLY A 50 -5.27 -30.74 -22.85
CA GLY A 50 -4.59 -30.38 -21.61
C GLY A 50 -5.35 -30.76 -20.34
N TYR A 51 -6.48 -31.46 -20.42
CA TYR A 51 -7.27 -31.84 -19.26
C TYR A 51 -6.62 -32.98 -18.47
N ARG A 52 -6.54 -32.86 -17.14
CA ARG A 52 -6.06 -33.93 -16.26
C ARG A 52 -7.14 -35.00 -16.04
N VAL A 53 -7.06 -36.11 -16.76
CA VAL A 53 -8.06 -37.20 -16.68
C VAL A 53 -7.62 -38.28 -15.71
N GLY A 54 -8.51 -38.69 -14.79
CA GLY A 54 -8.25 -39.78 -13.83
C GLY A 54 -7.39 -39.40 -12.61
N PHE A 55 -7.19 -38.11 -12.34
CA PHE A 55 -6.40 -37.60 -11.22
C PHE A 55 -7.20 -37.61 -9.90
N ASN A 56 -7.55 -38.79 -9.40
CA ASN A 56 -8.37 -38.99 -8.19
C ASN A 56 -7.56 -39.15 -6.87
N SER A 57 -6.26 -38.90 -6.90
CA SER A 57 -5.36 -39.11 -5.76
C SER A 57 -4.58 -37.83 -5.47
N LYS A 58 -4.61 -37.37 -4.22
CA LYS A 58 -3.92 -36.15 -3.77
C LYS A 58 -2.43 -36.14 -4.14
N THR A 59 -1.74 -37.26 -3.96
CA THR A 59 -0.31 -37.38 -4.34
C THR A 59 -0.09 -37.20 -5.85
N LYS A 60 -0.97 -37.76 -6.68
CA LYS A 60 -0.87 -37.63 -8.14
C LYS A 60 -1.19 -36.21 -8.61
N ILE A 61 -2.16 -35.56 -7.96
CA ILE A 61 -2.49 -34.14 -8.19
C ILE A 61 -1.30 -33.24 -7.83
N LEU A 62 -0.69 -33.44 -6.65
CA LEU A 62 0.48 -32.65 -6.23
C LEU A 62 1.65 -32.81 -7.20
N ARG A 63 1.89 -34.03 -7.72
CA ARG A 63 2.90 -34.25 -8.76
C ARG A 63 2.58 -33.51 -10.06
N SER A 64 1.31 -33.23 -10.33
CA SER A 64 0.90 -32.49 -11.53
C SER A 64 1.29 -31.02 -11.50
N LEU A 65 1.70 -30.45 -10.35
CA LEU A 65 2.25 -29.09 -10.28
C LEU A 65 3.42 -28.88 -11.24
N PHE A 66 4.19 -29.94 -11.50
CA PHE A 66 5.35 -29.93 -12.39
C PHE A 66 5.04 -30.54 -13.76
N MET A 67 3.76 -30.75 -14.08
CA MET A 67 3.30 -31.20 -15.39
C MET A 67 2.70 -30.03 -16.18
N VAL A 68 2.76 -30.12 -17.50
CA VAL A 68 2.14 -29.14 -18.41
C VAL A 68 0.72 -29.60 -18.75
N HIS A 69 -0.26 -28.77 -18.41
CA HIS A 69 -1.68 -28.98 -18.61
C HIS A 69 -2.42 -27.63 -18.71
N ASN A 70 -3.69 -27.63 -19.07
CA ASN A 70 -4.47 -26.40 -19.27
C ASN A 70 -4.58 -25.54 -18.00
N GLU A 71 -4.50 -26.17 -16.82
CA GLU A 71 -4.51 -25.47 -15.53
C GLU A 71 -3.14 -25.00 -15.02
N SER A 72 -2.03 -25.30 -15.70
CA SER A 72 -0.69 -25.09 -15.12
C SER A 72 -0.44 -23.62 -14.79
N ILE A 73 -0.74 -22.72 -15.73
CA ILE A 73 -0.56 -21.28 -15.50
C ILE A 73 -1.55 -20.77 -14.46
N ASN A 74 -2.83 -21.21 -14.49
CA ASN A 74 -3.83 -20.81 -13.48
C ASN A 74 -3.37 -21.14 -12.04
N VAL A 75 -2.76 -22.31 -11.83
CA VAL A 75 -2.23 -22.69 -10.52
C VAL A 75 -1.02 -21.83 -10.16
N TRP A 76 -0.01 -21.77 -11.04
CA TRP A 76 1.26 -21.09 -10.72
C TRP A 76 1.11 -19.58 -10.58
N SER A 77 0.30 -18.91 -11.40
CA SER A 77 0.11 -17.46 -11.32
C SER A 77 -0.41 -17.03 -9.96
N HIS A 78 -1.44 -17.71 -9.44
CA HIS A 78 -2.02 -17.39 -8.14
C HIS A 78 -1.20 -17.96 -6.97
N LEU A 79 -0.52 -19.10 -7.14
CA LEU A 79 0.41 -19.61 -6.11
C LEU A 79 1.56 -18.64 -5.86
N ILE A 80 2.22 -18.19 -6.94
CA ILE A 80 3.31 -17.20 -6.85
C ILE A 80 2.76 -15.90 -6.27
N GLY A 81 1.60 -15.42 -6.76
CA GLY A 81 0.96 -14.22 -6.22
C GLY A 81 0.70 -14.31 -4.70
N ALA A 82 0.17 -15.44 -4.21
CA ALA A 82 -0.05 -15.66 -2.78
C ALA A 82 1.26 -15.61 -1.98
N ILE A 83 2.33 -16.27 -2.48
CA ILE A 83 3.65 -16.23 -1.85
C ILE A 83 4.21 -14.80 -1.83
N CYS A 84 4.06 -14.04 -2.92
CA CYS A 84 4.46 -12.64 -2.97
C CYS A 84 3.78 -11.82 -1.86
N PHE A 85 2.47 -11.98 -1.64
CA PHE A 85 1.77 -11.27 -0.58
C PHE A 85 2.18 -11.72 0.84
N VAL A 86 2.56 -12.98 1.05
CA VAL A 86 3.15 -13.44 2.32
C VAL A 86 4.48 -12.72 2.59
N VAL A 87 5.33 -12.60 1.57
CA VAL A 87 6.60 -11.85 1.66
C VAL A 87 6.33 -10.36 1.93
N LEU A 88 5.32 -9.76 1.28
CA LEU A 88 4.94 -8.37 1.51
C LEU A 88 4.42 -8.12 2.94
N ILE A 89 3.72 -9.09 3.56
CA ILE A 89 3.36 -9.00 4.98
C ILE A 89 4.61 -8.92 5.85
N ALA A 90 5.56 -9.83 5.65
CA ALA A 90 6.82 -9.83 6.39
C ALA A 90 7.55 -8.48 6.20
N TYR A 91 7.68 -8.03 4.95
CA TYR A 91 8.29 -6.74 4.61
C TYR A 91 7.60 -5.54 5.28
N THR A 92 6.27 -5.47 5.22
CA THR A 92 5.48 -4.39 5.85
C THR A 92 5.62 -4.41 7.37
N PHE A 93 5.73 -5.60 7.96
CA PHE A 93 5.93 -5.75 9.39
C PHE A 93 7.33 -5.28 9.82
N THR A 94 8.38 -5.69 9.11
CA THR A 94 9.79 -5.47 9.48
C THR A 94 10.34 -4.11 9.05
N TYR A 95 10.05 -3.66 7.83
CA TYR A 95 10.69 -2.47 7.22
C TYR A 95 9.79 -1.24 7.22
N MET A 96 8.46 -1.42 7.25
CA MET A 96 7.53 -0.29 7.41
C MET A 96 7.17 -0.07 8.88
N ALA A 97 8.10 -0.31 9.81
CA ALA A 97 7.89 0.00 11.23
C ALA A 97 7.53 1.49 11.39
N PRO A 98 6.66 1.86 12.36
CA PRO A 98 6.51 3.26 12.70
C PRO A 98 7.89 3.81 13.02
N PRO A 99 8.25 4.99 12.51
CA PRO A 99 9.24 5.83 13.15
C PRO A 99 8.60 6.29 14.47
N ALA A 100 8.57 5.41 15.47
CA ALA A 100 8.97 5.90 16.78
C ALA A 100 10.48 6.06 16.61
N LEU A 101 10.98 7.29 16.62
CA LEU A 101 11.62 7.73 17.85
C LEU A 101 12.35 6.55 18.52
N ASP A 102 13.54 6.30 18.03
CA ASP A 102 14.74 5.95 18.81
C ASP A 102 15.07 7.02 19.89
N ALA A 103 14.04 7.72 20.39
CA ALA A 103 14.11 8.95 21.16
C ALA A 103 13.25 8.85 22.42
N ASN A 104 13.35 7.70 23.09
CA ASN A 104 14.15 7.80 24.30
C ASN A 104 15.56 7.41 23.84
N MET A 105 16.46 8.36 23.57
CA MET A 105 17.52 8.64 24.56
C MET A 105 17.60 7.46 25.55
N HIS A 106 18.62 6.61 25.36
CA HIS A 106 18.93 5.38 26.10
C HIS A 106 18.44 4.08 25.43
N ALA A 107 19.14 3.64 24.39
CA ALA A 107 20.01 2.46 24.50
C ALA A 107 20.69 2.19 23.15
N ALA A 108 21.85 2.80 22.95
CA ALA A 108 22.87 2.17 22.14
C ALA A 108 23.17 0.80 22.75
N GLU A 109 22.69 -0.28 22.14
CA GLU A 109 23.33 -1.60 22.12
C GLU A 109 22.63 -2.49 21.10
N GLY A 110 23.40 -3.00 20.13
CA GLY A 110 22.92 -3.73 18.95
C GLY A 110 22.22 -5.08 19.23
N PRO A 111 21.92 -5.86 18.17
CA PRO A 111 20.98 -6.97 18.22
C PRO A 111 21.53 -8.14 19.03
N ARG A 112 21.13 -8.26 20.30
CA ARG A 112 21.39 -9.47 21.10
C ARG A 112 20.20 -10.43 21.01
N SER A 113 20.55 -11.62 20.55
CA SER A 113 19.73 -12.82 20.37
C SER A 113 18.72 -13.10 21.49
N ILE A 114 17.61 -13.69 21.07
CA ILE A 114 16.32 -13.96 21.74
C ILE A 114 16.39 -14.88 23.00
N PHE A 115 17.54 -15.09 23.66
CA PHE A 115 17.61 -15.91 24.87
C PHE A 115 18.66 -15.41 25.87
N ASN A 116 18.27 -14.50 26.78
CA ASN A 116 18.99 -14.38 28.07
C ASN A 116 18.08 -13.80 29.17
N ILE A 117 17.55 -14.67 30.03
CA ILE A 117 16.57 -14.35 31.09
C ILE A 117 17.23 -13.74 32.35
N GLN A 118 18.56 -13.59 32.36
CA GLN A 118 19.31 -13.20 33.56
C GLN A 118 19.49 -11.68 33.75
N GLY A 119 19.34 -10.86 32.70
CA GLY A 119 19.61 -9.41 32.76
C GLY A 119 18.48 -8.55 33.35
N TRP A 120 17.32 -9.14 33.63
CA TRP A 120 16.12 -8.37 34.05
C TRP A 120 16.15 -7.91 35.51
N PHE A 121 17.09 -8.40 36.33
CA PHE A 121 17.10 -8.14 37.78
C PHE A 121 18.16 -7.12 38.24
N SER A 122 19.00 -6.58 37.37
CA SER A 122 20.24 -5.89 37.80
C SER A 122 20.18 -4.36 37.87
N ASP A 123 19.40 -3.68 37.02
CA ASP A 123 19.65 -2.26 36.75
C ASP A 123 18.59 -1.31 37.30
N GLY A 124 18.23 -1.51 38.56
CA GLY A 124 17.49 -0.53 39.36
C GLY A 124 18.42 0.12 40.38
N LEU A 125 19.27 1.07 39.97
CA LEU A 125 19.87 2.15 40.79
C LEU A 125 21.03 2.83 40.01
N LEU A 126 21.08 4.18 40.07
CA LEU A 126 22.09 5.12 39.53
C LEU A 126 21.81 5.61 38.08
N ALA A 127 21.85 6.89 37.71
CA ALA A 127 22.12 8.14 38.41
C ALA A 127 21.58 9.33 37.59
N ARG A 128 21.20 10.37 38.34
CA ARG A 128 20.89 11.75 37.97
C ARG A 128 22.18 12.57 37.88
N ASP A 129 22.11 13.72 37.20
CA ASP A 129 23.14 14.75 36.94
C ASP A 129 23.99 14.61 35.67
N ARG A 130 23.66 15.45 34.66
CA ARG A 130 24.64 16.14 33.80
C ARG A 130 24.03 17.29 32.99
N ASP A 131 23.58 18.33 33.69
CA ASP A 131 23.34 19.66 33.11
C ASP A 131 24.43 20.62 33.61
N SER A 132 25.25 21.20 32.71
CA SER A 132 25.97 22.49 32.87
C SER A 132 27.16 22.71 31.92
N ALA A 133 27.63 21.72 31.15
CA ALA A 133 28.85 21.88 30.35
C ALA A 133 28.65 22.43 28.92
N ALA A 134 27.43 22.39 28.37
CA ALA A 134 27.16 22.75 26.96
C ALA A 134 26.86 24.24 26.71
N LEU A 135 26.70 25.05 27.76
CA LEU A 135 26.27 26.45 27.64
C LEU A 135 27.44 27.42 27.36
N GLY A 136 28.69 26.96 27.46
CA GLY A 136 29.89 27.80 27.37
C GLY A 136 30.46 28.01 25.96
N SER A 137 30.07 27.21 24.96
CA SER A 137 30.65 27.26 23.61
C SER A 137 29.81 28.05 22.59
N LEU A 138 28.61 28.52 22.96
CA LEU A 138 27.66 29.18 22.05
C LEU A 138 27.84 30.71 21.93
N LEU A 139 28.78 31.31 22.66
CA LEU A 139 28.98 32.77 22.71
C LEU A 139 30.05 33.32 21.77
N SER A 140 30.53 32.54 20.79
CA SER A 140 31.53 33.03 19.84
C SER A 140 31.35 32.47 18.43
N VAL A 141 30.31 32.90 17.70
CA VAL A 141 30.26 32.69 16.24
C VAL A 141 29.75 33.95 15.54
N ASP A 142 30.69 34.74 15.04
CA ASP A 142 30.44 35.73 13.99
C ASP A 142 30.58 35.02 12.62
N LYS A 143 29.45 34.96 11.88
CA LYS A 143 29.22 34.64 10.43
C LYS A 143 28.21 33.50 10.23
N PRO A 144 27.09 33.72 9.51
CA PRO A 144 26.09 32.68 9.29
C PRO A 144 26.50 31.82 8.10
N ASN A 145 26.95 30.61 8.37
CA ASN A 145 26.93 29.53 7.39
C ASN A 145 25.83 28.57 7.85
N ILE A 146 24.83 28.30 7.01
CA ILE A 146 23.76 27.34 7.31
C ILE A 146 24.36 25.99 7.75
N LYS A 147 25.51 25.66 7.17
CA LYS A 147 26.37 24.54 7.53
C LYS A 147 26.76 24.53 9.02
N ASP A 148 27.27 25.63 9.55
CA ASP A 148 27.77 25.72 10.93
C ASP A 148 26.62 25.71 11.95
N ALA A 149 25.49 26.32 11.60
CA ALA A 149 24.31 26.37 12.46
C ALA A 149 23.61 25.00 12.59
N LEU A 150 23.65 24.18 11.53
CA LEU A 150 23.11 22.82 11.52
C LEU A 150 24.14 21.76 12.00
N GLN A 151 25.43 22.10 12.09
CA GLN A 151 26.52 21.17 12.43
C GLN A 151 26.76 20.94 13.93
N ASN A 152 26.35 21.87 14.81
CA ASN A 152 26.72 21.77 16.23
C ASN A 152 26.17 20.53 16.98
N PRO A 153 24.92 20.06 16.77
CA PRO A 153 24.41 18.84 17.41
C PRO A 153 24.86 17.54 16.72
N ILE A 154 25.28 17.65 15.44
CA ILE A 154 25.73 16.52 14.63
C ILE A 154 27.10 16.04 15.11
N SER A 155 27.92 16.89 15.71
CA SER A 155 29.28 16.54 16.17
C SER A 155 29.31 15.50 17.30
N ASP A 156 28.43 15.64 18.30
CA ASP A 156 28.34 14.71 19.44
C ASP A 156 27.82 13.33 19.00
N HIS A 157 26.86 13.29 18.09
CA HIS A 157 26.33 12.03 17.56
C HIS A 157 27.19 11.45 16.43
N GLN A 158 27.89 12.26 15.62
CA GLN A 158 28.93 11.80 14.71
C GLN A 158 30.07 11.12 15.46
N SER A 159 30.40 11.55 16.68
CA SER A 159 31.36 10.85 17.53
C SER A 159 30.86 9.45 17.94
N GLN A 160 29.54 9.29 18.11
CA GLN A 160 28.89 8.01 18.44
C GLN A 160 28.69 7.11 17.21
N LEU A 161 28.27 7.66 16.06
CA LEU A 161 28.14 6.94 14.78
C LEU A 161 29.49 6.58 14.17
N ALA A 162 30.54 7.39 14.36
CA ALA A 162 31.91 7.08 13.90
C ALA A 162 32.52 5.86 14.63
N ASN A 163 32.00 5.51 15.80
CA ASN A 163 32.38 4.30 16.53
C ASN A 163 31.65 3.04 16.04
N HIS A 164 30.67 3.19 15.13
CA HIS A 164 29.98 2.08 14.47
C HIS A 164 30.41 1.99 13.00
N ASN A 165 31.11 0.91 12.64
CA ASN A 165 31.61 0.67 11.28
C ASN A 165 30.52 0.61 10.19
N ASP A 166 29.24 0.58 10.57
CA ASP A 166 28.08 0.41 9.67
C ASP A 166 27.01 1.52 9.81
N ALA A 167 27.33 2.67 10.43
CA ALA A 167 26.43 3.83 10.52
C ALA A 167 25.96 4.26 9.11
N SER A 168 24.75 3.85 8.72
CA SER A 168 24.30 3.96 7.34
C SER A 168 24.17 5.44 6.96
N LEU A 169 24.61 5.80 5.75
CA LEU A 169 24.50 7.16 5.21
C LEU A 169 23.06 7.71 5.33
N PHE A 170 22.08 6.82 5.27
CA PHE A 170 20.66 7.14 5.38
C PHE A 170 20.22 7.57 6.78
N GLU A 171 20.81 7.04 7.84
CA GLU A 171 20.55 7.53 9.21
C GLU A 171 21.04 8.97 9.37
N LYS A 172 22.18 9.32 8.77
CA LYS A 172 22.70 10.70 8.79
C LYS A 172 21.76 11.68 8.09
N VAL A 173 21.25 11.31 6.91
CA VAL A 173 20.30 12.14 6.16
C VAL A 173 18.96 12.23 6.89
N GLU A 174 18.46 11.12 7.45
CA GLU A 174 17.22 11.09 8.21
C GLU A 174 17.28 11.98 9.45
N LEU A 175 18.38 11.91 10.21
CA LEU A 175 18.63 12.81 11.35
C LEU A 175 18.70 14.27 10.93
N TYR A 176 19.34 14.56 9.79
CA TYR A 176 19.42 15.92 9.26
C TYR A 176 18.04 16.48 8.89
N VAL A 177 17.20 15.65 8.25
CA VAL A 177 15.81 15.97 7.92
C VAL A 177 14.98 16.18 9.20
N GLN A 178 15.12 15.33 10.21
CA GLN A 178 14.45 15.48 11.51
C GLN A 178 14.87 16.75 12.23
N HIS A 179 16.15 17.10 12.19
CA HIS A 179 16.65 18.32 12.81
C HIS A 179 16.17 19.56 12.06
N ALA A 180 16.26 19.59 10.73
CA ALA A 180 15.70 20.69 9.95
C ALA A 180 14.20 20.88 10.24
N ALA A 181 13.47 19.79 10.41
CA ALA A 181 12.09 19.83 10.84
C ALA A 181 11.88 20.34 12.28
N SER A 182 12.82 20.08 13.20
CA SER A 182 12.81 20.68 14.54
C SER A 182 13.11 22.18 14.53
N VAL A 183 14.03 22.64 13.66
CA VAL A 183 14.36 24.07 13.47
C VAL A 183 13.19 24.83 12.88
N ILE A 184 12.46 24.16 11.98
CA ILE A 184 11.15 24.62 11.54
C ILE A 184 10.26 24.66 12.80
N SER A 185 9.88 23.53 13.37
CA SER A 185 8.77 23.45 14.33
C SER A 185 8.97 24.17 15.69
N ASP A 186 10.20 24.34 16.18
CA ASP A 186 10.52 25.13 17.39
C ASP A 186 11.78 26.00 17.13
N PRO A 187 11.60 27.19 16.56
CA PRO A 187 12.72 28.05 16.21
C PRO A 187 13.28 28.83 17.41
N GLN A 188 12.77 28.66 18.64
CA GLN A 188 13.15 29.49 19.79
C GLN A 188 14.65 29.42 20.12
N LEU A 189 15.26 28.25 19.98
CA LEU A 189 16.71 28.09 20.16
C LEU A 189 17.50 28.76 19.04
N TYR A 190 17.00 28.71 17.80
CA TYR A 190 17.66 29.27 16.63
C TYR A 190 17.55 30.81 16.57
N ILE A 191 16.37 31.34 16.89
CA ILE A 191 16.06 32.77 17.01
C ILE A 191 17.03 33.46 17.97
N LYS A 192 17.36 32.83 19.10
CA LYS A 192 18.32 33.36 20.08
C LYS A 192 19.75 33.48 19.53
N CYS A 193 20.08 32.72 18.49
CA CYS A 193 21.40 32.68 17.88
C CYS A 193 21.54 33.58 16.64
N VAL A 194 20.47 34.31 16.25
CA VAL A 194 20.47 35.11 15.03
C VAL A 194 20.15 36.58 15.34
N ASP A 195 21.10 37.47 15.04
CA ASP A 195 21.02 38.87 15.45
C ASP A 195 20.00 39.73 14.66
N SER A 196 19.37 39.19 13.62
CA SER A 196 18.39 39.96 12.83
C SER A 196 17.36 39.10 12.11
N PHE A 197 16.13 39.61 12.03
CA PHE A 197 15.03 39.00 11.28
C PHE A 197 15.39 38.71 9.82
N LYS A 198 16.15 39.60 9.17
CA LYS A 198 16.58 39.42 7.78
C LYS A 198 17.46 38.16 7.61
N LYS A 199 18.44 37.97 8.50
CA LYS A 199 19.28 36.76 8.53
C LYS A 199 18.44 35.50 8.78
N PHE A 200 17.48 35.56 9.71
CA PHE A 200 16.59 34.44 10.01
C PHE A 200 15.74 34.04 8.78
N LYS A 201 15.15 35.02 8.10
CA LYS A 201 14.35 34.84 6.88
C LYS A 201 15.16 34.21 5.74
N ASP A 202 16.39 34.65 5.54
CA ASP A 202 17.25 34.13 4.47
C ASP A 202 17.62 32.66 4.72
N VAL A 203 17.90 32.28 5.98
CA VAL A 203 18.21 30.88 6.33
C VAL A 203 17.00 29.95 6.19
N VAL A 204 15.84 30.38 6.68
CA VAL A 204 14.60 29.59 6.55
C VAL A 204 14.30 29.32 5.07
N LYS A 205 14.46 30.31 4.20
CA LYS A 205 14.21 30.19 2.75
C LYS A 205 15.16 29.24 2.02
N GLU A 206 16.41 29.14 2.47
CA GLU A 206 17.44 28.29 1.83
C GLU A 206 17.44 26.83 2.33
N LEU A 207 16.82 26.56 3.48
CA LEU A 207 16.79 25.24 4.13
C LEU A 207 16.30 24.09 3.22
N PRO A 208 15.21 24.22 2.42
CA PRO A 208 14.72 23.13 1.58
C PRO A 208 15.67 22.75 0.45
N SER A 209 16.29 23.74 -0.19
CA SER A 209 17.27 23.51 -1.27
C SER A 209 18.50 22.79 -0.75
N HIS A 210 18.97 23.16 0.45
CA HIS A 210 20.11 22.52 1.07
C HIS A 210 19.84 21.07 1.47
N LEU A 211 18.65 20.77 2.01
CA LEU A 211 18.20 19.40 2.29
C LEU A 211 18.13 18.53 1.03
N GLU A 212 17.66 19.10 -0.08
CA GLU A 212 17.55 18.39 -1.35
C GLU A 212 18.92 18.02 -1.93
N GLU A 213 19.91 18.91 -1.81
CA GLU A 213 21.29 18.64 -2.21
C GLU A 213 21.94 17.52 -1.38
N GLU A 214 21.73 17.49 -0.06
CA GLU A 214 22.23 16.43 0.81
C GLU A 214 21.61 15.05 0.45
N ILE A 215 20.29 15.00 0.18
CA ILE A 215 19.65 13.77 -0.30
C ILE A 215 20.22 13.32 -1.65
N LYS A 216 20.46 14.26 -2.58
CA LYS A 216 21.05 13.94 -3.88
C LYS A 216 22.48 13.42 -3.75
N GLY A 217 23.27 14.01 -2.86
CA GLY A 217 24.62 13.53 -2.53
C GLY A 217 24.61 12.13 -1.93
N ALA A 218 23.65 11.85 -1.05
CA ALA A 218 23.48 10.52 -0.46
C ALA A 218 23.03 9.47 -1.49
N TYR A 219 22.17 9.86 -2.43
CA TYR A 219 21.75 9.00 -3.54
C TYR A 219 22.92 8.62 -4.45
N ALA A 220 23.80 9.57 -4.76
CA ALA A 220 24.94 9.35 -5.64
C ALA A 220 26.01 8.40 -5.04
N SER A 221 26.03 8.24 -3.72
CA SER A 221 27.03 7.43 -3.00
C SER A 221 26.56 6.01 -2.66
N VAL A 222 25.27 5.69 -2.86
CA VAL A 222 24.72 4.35 -2.59
C VAL A 222 24.66 3.54 -3.89
N HIS A 223 25.45 2.46 -3.97
CA HIS A 223 25.48 1.58 -5.15
C HIS A 223 24.37 0.52 -5.18
N ASP A 224 23.72 0.22 -4.05
CA ASP A 224 22.66 -0.81 -3.97
C ASP A 224 21.25 -0.18 -3.93
N ILE A 225 20.68 -0.03 -5.12
CA ILE A 225 19.53 0.83 -5.41
C ILE A 225 18.23 0.25 -4.87
N ALA A 226 18.03 -1.08 -4.88
CA ALA A 226 16.71 -1.68 -4.71
C ALA A 226 16.19 -1.69 -3.26
N LEU A 227 17.05 -1.95 -2.27
CA LEU A 227 16.63 -2.00 -0.86
C LEU A 227 16.36 -0.60 -0.29
N HIS A 228 16.99 0.43 -0.86
CA HIS A 228 17.02 1.78 -0.31
C HIS A 228 16.15 2.79 -1.09
N GLU A 229 15.63 2.40 -2.26
CA GLU A 229 14.75 3.26 -3.08
C GLU A 229 13.51 3.71 -2.30
N HIS A 230 12.89 2.82 -1.52
CA HIS A 230 11.73 3.15 -0.69
C HIS A 230 12.04 4.16 0.42
N LYS A 231 13.16 3.97 1.14
CA LYS A 231 13.58 4.90 2.20
C LYS A 231 13.96 6.26 1.62
N MET A 232 14.56 6.29 0.43
CA MET A 232 14.89 7.55 -0.27
C MET A 232 13.68 8.27 -0.84
N GLU A 233 12.74 7.54 -1.41
CA GLU A 233 11.48 8.11 -1.87
C GLU A 233 10.69 8.70 -0.69
N TYR A 234 10.75 8.06 0.49
CA TYR A 234 10.23 8.62 1.73
C TYR A 234 10.96 9.91 2.12
N LEU A 235 12.30 9.92 2.23
CA LEU A 235 13.06 11.12 2.61
C LEU A 235 12.85 12.29 1.62
N LYS A 236 12.77 12.01 0.32
CA LYS A 236 12.44 13.01 -0.70
C LYS A 236 11.07 13.65 -0.46
N ARG A 237 10.07 12.85 -0.06
CA ARG A 237 8.74 13.35 0.31
C ARG A 237 8.77 14.20 1.57
N VAL A 238 9.55 13.78 2.58
CA VAL A 238 9.72 14.61 3.79
C VAL A 238 10.36 15.94 3.45
N VAL A 239 11.42 15.97 2.64
CA VAL A 239 12.06 17.23 2.23
C VAL A 239 11.12 18.11 1.41
N LYS A 240 10.33 17.53 0.50
CA LYS A 240 9.30 18.27 -0.23
C LYS A 240 8.25 18.88 0.71
N TYR A 241 7.81 18.13 1.72
CA TYR A 241 6.89 18.61 2.74
C TYR A 241 7.48 19.75 3.55
N LEU A 242 8.72 19.60 4.04
CA LEU A 242 9.44 20.66 4.75
C LEU A 242 9.60 21.91 3.89
N GLY A 243 9.88 21.74 2.59
CA GLY A 243 9.93 22.86 1.63
C GLY A 243 8.61 23.61 1.54
N HIS A 244 7.49 22.91 1.44
CA HIS A 244 6.19 23.55 1.39
C HIS A 244 5.83 24.29 2.69
N SER A 245 6.15 23.71 3.85
CA SER A 245 5.95 24.36 5.15
C SER A 245 6.81 25.62 5.29
N VAL A 246 8.07 25.55 4.85
CA VAL A 246 9.00 26.68 4.81
C VAL A 246 8.49 27.80 3.90
N ASP A 247 7.99 27.48 2.71
CA ASP A 247 7.43 28.49 1.79
C ASP A 247 6.23 29.20 2.40
N THR A 248 5.33 28.43 3.03
CA THR A 248 4.14 28.96 3.72
C THR A 248 4.55 29.92 4.84
N TRP A 249 5.56 29.56 5.63
CA TRP A 249 6.10 30.44 6.66
C TRP A 249 6.77 31.67 6.09
N ALA A 250 7.57 31.52 5.04
CA ALA A 250 8.21 32.64 4.39
C ALA A 250 7.19 33.66 3.87
N ASP A 251 6.00 33.21 3.47
CA ASP A 251 4.88 34.06 3.09
C ASP A 251 4.19 34.71 4.31
N GLU A 252 3.88 33.96 5.36
CA GLU A 252 3.33 34.52 6.62
C GLU A 252 4.27 35.58 7.24
N LEU A 253 5.57 35.34 7.19
CA LEU A 253 6.61 36.26 7.66
C LEU A 253 6.72 37.54 6.83
N LYS A 254 6.28 37.57 5.56
CA LYS A 254 6.21 38.81 4.78
C LYS A 254 5.17 39.78 5.32
N HIS A 255 4.13 39.29 6.00
CA HIS A 255 3.07 40.13 6.53
C HIS A 255 3.45 40.85 7.84
N ILE A 256 4.55 40.45 8.48
CA ILE A 256 5.02 41.00 9.78
C ILE A 256 6.11 42.06 9.58
N THR A 257 6.73 42.10 8.40
CA THR A 257 7.88 42.95 8.08
C THR A 257 7.64 44.46 8.09
N ASP A 258 6.40 44.93 8.30
CA ASP A 258 6.08 46.36 8.26
C ASP A 258 6.14 47.06 9.64
N SER A 259 6.47 46.34 10.73
CA SER A 259 6.59 46.94 12.07
C SER A 259 8.02 47.41 12.38
N PRO A 260 8.26 48.70 12.70
CA PRO A 260 9.59 49.25 12.99
C PRO A 260 10.20 48.81 14.34
N GLY A 261 9.49 48.00 15.12
CA GLY A 261 9.97 47.41 16.38
C GLY A 261 9.65 45.92 16.43
N PHE A 262 10.35 45.14 15.61
CA PHE A 262 10.12 43.70 15.53
C PHE A 262 10.50 42.99 16.84
N ASP A 263 9.55 42.28 17.45
CA ASP A 263 9.74 41.40 18.60
C ASP A 263 9.47 39.95 18.19
N PHE A 264 10.39 39.05 18.52
CA PHE A 264 10.23 37.60 18.28
C PHE A 264 9.04 37.01 19.06
N LEU A 265 8.52 37.70 20.08
CA LEU A 265 7.26 37.36 20.74
C LEU A 265 6.03 37.50 19.82
N GLU A 266 6.05 38.39 18.83
CA GLU A 266 4.96 38.52 17.83
C GLU A 266 4.94 37.36 16.83
N MET A 267 6.03 36.58 16.72
CA MET A 267 6.06 35.35 15.92
C MET A 267 5.51 34.13 16.67
N LYS A 268 5.40 34.18 18.00
CA LYS A 268 4.94 33.06 18.82
C LYS A 268 3.57 32.48 18.40
N PRO A 269 2.60 33.27 17.89
CA PRO A 269 1.33 32.73 17.36
C PRO A 269 1.46 32.02 16.00
N ILE A 270 2.50 32.34 15.20
CA ILE A 270 2.80 31.70 13.91
C ILE A 270 3.39 30.31 14.16
N PHE A 271 4.29 30.23 15.15
CA PHE A 271 4.84 28.99 15.66
C PHE A 271 3.80 28.30 16.56
N LYS A 272 2.72 27.80 15.95
CA LYS A 272 1.83 26.83 16.63
C LYS A 272 2.71 25.77 17.29
N GLU A 273 2.35 25.36 18.52
CA GLU A 273 3.06 24.29 19.20
C GLU A 273 3.32 23.14 18.21
N PRO A 274 4.57 22.66 18.08
CA PRO A 274 4.87 21.56 17.19
C PRO A 274 3.84 20.45 17.43
N PRO A 275 3.30 19.79 16.39
CA PRO A 275 2.69 18.50 16.64
C PRO A 275 3.77 17.69 17.36
N GLU A 276 3.47 17.21 18.57
CA GLU A 276 4.42 16.52 19.46
C GLU A 276 5.11 15.32 18.79
N ASN A 277 4.72 14.98 17.56
CA ASN A 277 5.41 14.07 16.67
C ASN A 277 5.44 14.68 15.25
N LEU A 278 6.64 14.84 14.67
CA LEU A 278 6.84 15.19 13.27
C LEU A 278 6.15 14.20 12.30
N ILE A 279 5.96 12.97 12.78
CA ILE A 279 5.36 11.86 12.06
C ILE A 279 4.11 11.44 12.80
N HIS A 280 2.96 11.49 12.12
CA HIS A 280 1.74 10.96 12.69
C HIS A 280 1.80 9.45 12.73
N TYR A 281 1.41 8.90 13.88
CA TYR A 281 1.16 7.48 13.97
C TYR A 281 -0.07 7.12 13.12
N VAL A 282 0.20 6.57 11.93
CA VAL A 282 -0.81 5.99 11.06
C VAL A 282 -0.77 4.48 11.24
N THR A 283 -1.94 3.87 11.46
CA THR A 283 -2.03 2.41 11.59
C THR A 283 -1.78 1.70 10.25
N ARG A 284 -1.02 0.60 10.30
CA ARG A 284 -0.76 -0.30 9.16
C ARG A 284 -1.83 -1.36 8.97
N PHE A 285 -2.79 -1.45 9.90
CA PHE A 285 -3.84 -2.45 9.89
C PHE A 285 -4.58 -2.56 8.55
N PRO A 286 -4.99 -1.47 7.88
CA PRO A 286 -5.64 -1.55 6.56
C PRO A 286 -4.79 -2.26 5.49
N LEU A 287 -3.47 -2.06 5.50
CA LEU A 287 -2.55 -2.76 4.59
C LEU A 287 -2.54 -4.26 4.87
N PHE A 288 -2.50 -4.66 6.15
CA PHE A 288 -2.58 -6.08 6.53
C PHE A 288 -3.90 -6.72 6.13
N VAL A 289 -5.02 -6.01 6.25
CA VAL A 289 -6.33 -6.47 5.75
C VAL A 289 -6.26 -6.80 4.26
N HIS A 290 -5.77 -5.86 3.44
CA HIS A 290 -5.61 -6.09 2.00
C HIS A 290 -4.74 -7.31 1.69
N MET A 291 -3.56 -7.41 2.32
CA MET A 291 -2.61 -8.50 2.06
C MET A 291 -3.16 -9.86 2.48
N VAL A 292 -3.83 -9.96 3.64
CA VAL A 292 -4.45 -11.21 4.10
C VAL A 292 -5.59 -11.62 3.16
N CYS A 293 -6.45 -10.68 2.77
CA CYS A 293 -7.51 -10.92 1.79
C CYS A 293 -6.94 -11.40 0.45
N ALA A 294 -5.81 -10.82 0.00
CA ALA A 294 -5.12 -11.24 -1.20
C ALA A 294 -4.59 -12.68 -1.10
N ILE A 295 -3.95 -13.04 0.01
CA ILE A 295 -3.47 -14.41 0.25
C ILE A 295 -4.63 -15.41 0.23
N ILE A 296 -5.75 -15.07 0.88
CA ILE A 296 -6.93 -15.95 0.90
C ILE A 296 -7.48 -16.15 -0.51
N CYS A 297 -7.66 -15.08 -1.28
CA CYS A 297 -8.19 -15.15 -2.64
C CYS A 297 -7.27 -15.92 -3.60
N LEU A 298 -5.99 -15.57 -3.65
CA LEU A 298 -5.04 -16.18 -4.55
C LEU A 298 -4.75 -17.64 -4.12
N GLY A 299 -4.64 -17.88 -2.82
CA GLY A 299 -4.46 -19.21 -2.25
C GLY A 299 -5.64 -20.14 -2.51
N SER A 300 -6.88 -19.70 -2.28
CA SER A 300 -8.08 -20.51 -2.54
C SER A 300 -8.22 -20.83 -4.02
N SER A 301 -7.88 -19.87 -4.89
CA SER A 301 -7.92 -20.04 -6.34
C SER A 301 -6.88 -21.04 -6.85
N SER A 302 -5.62 -20.90 -6.44
CA SER A 302 -4.57 -21.87 -6.76
C SER A 302 -4.94 -23.27 -6.27
N PHE A 303 -5.47 -23.37 -5.04
CA PHE A 303 -5.92 -24.65 -4.47
C PHE A 303 -7.07 -25.27 -5.27
N TYR A 304 -8.06 -24.47 -5.67
CA TYR A 304 -9.13 -24.93 -6.56
C TYR A 304 -8.57 -25.47 -7.87
N HIS A 305 -7.78 -24.67 -8.59
CA HIS A 305 -7.24 -25.06 -9.90
C HIS A 305 -6.34 -26.28 -9.81
N LEU A 306 -5.65 -26.50 -8.68
CA LEU A 306 -4.86 -27.71 -8.46
C LEU A 306 -5.74 -28.94 -8.18
N PHE A 307 -6.73 -28.84 -7.30
CA PHE A 307 -7.49 -29.98 -6.78
C PHE A 307 -8.85 -30.25 -7.46
N LYS A 308 -9.28 -29.42 -8.41
CA LYS A 308 -10.60 -29.54 -9.05
C LYS A 308 -10.86 -30.87 -9.76
N ASP A 309 -9.82 -31.61 -10.14
CA ASP A 309 -9.94 -32.87 -10.88
C ASP A 309 -10.06 -34.11 -9.96
N HIS A 310 -9.99 -33.93 -8.63
CA HIS A 310 -10.03 -35.02 -7.66
C HIS A 310 -11.37 -35.78 -7.68
N SER A 311 -12.47 -35.05 -7.58
CA SER A 311 -13.84 -35.57 -7.69
C SER A 311 -14.82 -34.42 -7.91
N GLU A 312 -16.05 -34.76 -8.36
CA GLU A 312 -17.10 -33.76 -8.58
C GLU A 312 -17.44 -32.96 -7.31
N MET A 313 -17.38 -33.59 -6.14
CA MET A 313 -17.59 -32.91 -4.86
C MET A 313 -16.47 -31.89 -4.57
N TYR A 314 -15.21 -32.26 -4.79
CA TYR A 314 -14.08 -31.34 -4.63
C TYR A 314 -14.21 -30.16 -5.60
N HIS A 315 -14.54 -30.43 -6.86
CA HIS A 315 -14.78 -29.39 -7.85
C HIS A 315 -15.83 -28.37 -7.38
N LYS A 316 -17.02 -28.85 -6.99
CA LYS A 316 -18.15 -27.99 -6.59
C LYS A 316 -17.88 -27.21 -5.30
N THR A 317 -17.20 -27.80 -4.33
CA THR A 317 -16.89 -27.09 -3.06
C THR A 317 -15.79 -26.05 -3.29
N LEU A 318 -14.71 -26.42 -3.97
CA LEU A 318 -13.55 -25.55 -4.14
C LEU A 318 -13.83 -24.40 -5.11
N VAL A 319 -14.64 -24.59 -6.15
CA VAL A 319 -15.01 -23.50 -7.05
C VAL A 319 -15.80 -22.40 -6.33
N ARG A 320 -16.62 -22.77 -5.33
CA ARG A 320 -17.35 -21.81 -4.50
C ARG A 320 -16.42 -21.06 -3.55
N MET A 321 -15.40 -21.73 -3.01
CA MET A 321 -14.35 -21.09 -2.21
C MET A 321 -13.48 -20.13 -3.03
N ASP A 322 -13.24 -20.45 -4.30
CA ASP A 322 -12.57 -19.54 -5.25
C ASP A 322 -13.41 -18.27 -5.49
N TYR A 323 -14.70 -18.41 -5.78
CA TYR A 323 -15.61 -17.25 -5.91
C TYR A 323 -15.72 -16.42 -4.62
N ALA A 324 -15.79 -17.09 -3.47
CA ALA A 324 -15.79 -16.44 -2.16
C ALA A 324 -14.49 -15.63 -1.92
N GLY A 325 -13.35 -16.14 -2.41
CA GLY A 325 -12.07 -15.45 -2.37
C GLY A 325 -12.10 -14.10 -3.09
N ILE A 326 -12.76 -14.02 -4.26
CA ILE A 326 -12.90 -12.77 -5.02
C ILE A 326 -13.65 -11.72 -4.20
N SER A 327 -14.76 -12.08 -3.54
CA SER A 327 -15.49 -11.15 -2.66
C SER A 327 -14.61 -10.63 -1.51
N ILE A 328 -13.80 -11.50 -0.90
CA ILE A 328 -12.88 -11.14 0.18
C ILE A 328 -11.79 -10.19 -0.33
N MET A 329 -11.24 -10.44 -1.52
CA MET A 329 -10.24 -9.56 -2.15
C MET A 329 -10.79 -8.17 -2.45
N ILE A 330 -12.00 -8.07 -3.01
CA ILE A 330 -12.61 -6.77 -3.34
C ILE A 330 -12.76 -5.96 -2.06
N ALA A 331 -13.37 -6.54 -1.01
CA ALA A 331 -13.49 -5.91 0.29
C ALA A 331 -12.13 -5.45 0.86
N GLY A 332 -11.14 -6.35 0.88
CA GLY A 332 -9.84 -6.06 1.47
C GLY A 332 -9.01 -5.03 0.69
N SER A 333 -9.07 -5.05 -0.64
CA SER A 333 -8.37 -4.07 -1.50
C SER A 333 -8.96 -2.67 -1.42
N ASN A 334 -10.26 -2.54 -1.15
CA ASN A 334 -10.91 -1.26 -0.92
C ASN A 334 -10.74 -0.72 0.52
N THR A 335 -10.30 -1.54 1.47
CA THR A 335 -10.09 -1.11 2.87
C THR A 335 -9.02 -0.01 3.01
N PRO A 336 -7.76 -0.17 2.55
CA PRO A 336 -6.77 0.89 2.65
C PRO A 336 -7.15 2.22 1.98
N PRO A 337 -7.62 2.27 0.71
CA PRO A 337 -7.92 3.53 0.06
C PRO A 337 -9.02 4.28 0.80
N ILE A 338 -10.10 3.61 1.23
CA ILE A 338 -11.17 4.27 1.98
C ILE A 338 -10.67 4.71 3.37
N TYR A 339 -9.96 3.84 4.09
CA TYR A 339 -9.49 4.15 5.43
C TYR A 339 -8.54 5.34 5.46
N TYR A 340 -7.52 5.36 4.58
CA TYR A 340 -6.54 6.43 4.55
C TYR A 340 -7.06 7.70 3.88
N SER A 341 -7.99 7.61 2.93
CA SER A 341 -8.64 8.81 2.38
C SER A 341 -9.40 9.56 3.47
N PHE A 342 -10.21 8.83 4.26
CA PHE A 342 -11.06 9.37 5.30
C PHE A 342 -10.43 9.17 6.69
N PHE A 343 -9.12 9.45 6.81
CA PHE A 343 -8.36 9.19 8.03
C PHE A 343 -8.77 10.08 9.21
N CYS A 344 -9.02 11.36 8.95
CA CYS A 344 -9.28 12.39 9.97
C CYS A 344 -10.58 12.16 10.75
N GLN A 345 -10.60 12.65 12.00
CA GLN A 345 -11.70 12.43 12.94
C GLN A 345 -13.02 13.03 12.44
N GLU A 346 -12.98 14.18 11.78
CA GLU A 346 -14.16 14.82 11.16
C GLU A 346 -14.77 13.96 10.04
N MET A 347 -13.95 13.11 9.42
CA MET A 347 -14.35 12.25 8.30
C MET A 347 -14.66 10.81 8.74
N HIS A 348 -14.64 10.54 10.05
CA HIS A 348 -14.84 9.21 10.63
C HIS A 348 -16.16 8.57 10.20
N ASP A 349 -17.23 9.35 10.16
CA ASP A 349 -18.57 8.86 9.84
C ASP A 349 -18.64 8.42 8.38
N TRP A 350 -18.11 9.24 7.46
CA TRP A 350 -18.00 8.90 6.04
C TRP A 350 -17.17 7.64 5.82
N ARG A 351 -16.02 7.52 6.49
CA ARG A 351 -15.19 6.31 6.46
C ARG A 351 -16.00 5.07 6.81
N SER A 352 -16.75 5.15 7.92
CA SER A 352 -17.52 4.02 8.45
C SER A 352 -18.68 3.64 7.54
N ILE A 353 -19.37 4.63 6.96
CA ILE A 353 -20.45 4.41 5.99
C ILE A 353 -19.90 3.71 4.73
N TYR A 354 -18.81 4.21 4.16
CA TYR A 354 -18.25 3.64 2.93
C TYR A 354 -17.70 2.24 3.13
N LEU A 355 -16.94 1.99 4.21
CA LEU A 355 -16.47 0.64 4.54
C LEU A 355 -17.64 -0.31 4.85
N GLY A 356 -18.65 0.17 5.58
CA GLY A 356 -19.83 -0.62 5.92
C GLY A 356 -20.63 -1.05 4.68
N LEU A 357 -20.87 -0.12 3.75
CA LEU A 357 -21.54 -0.42 2.48
C LEU A 357 -20.72 -1.41 1.65
N GLU A 358 -19.42 -1.17 1.49
CA GLU A 358 -18.53 -2.04 0.73
C GLU A 358 -18.55 -3.48 1.26
N TYR A 359 -18.40 -3.64 2.58
CA TYR A 359 -18.44 -4.94 3.23
C TYR A 359 -19.81 -5.60 3.14
N PHE A 360 -20.91 -4.84 3.23
CA PHE A 360 -22.26 -5.36 3.08
C PHE A 360 -22.50 -5.95 1.68
N PHE A 361 -22.12 -5.22 0.62
CA PHE A 361 -22.28 -5.70 -0.75
C PHE A 361 -21.36 -6.89 -1.05
N CYS A 362 -20.10 -6.86 -0.60
CA CYS A 362 -19.17 -7.98 -0.75
C CYS A 362 -19.63 -9.23 0.03
N ALA A 363 -20.15 -9.06 1.24
CA ALA A 363 -20.71 -10.16 2.04
C ALA A 363 -21.96 -10.75 1.39
N THR A 364 -22.81 -9.92 0.80
CA THR A 364 -23.97 -10.37 0.02
C THR A 364 -23.53 -11.21 -1.18
N ALA A 365 -22.56 -10.72 -1.97
CA ALA A 365 -22.00 -11.47 -3.09
C ALA A 365 -21.35 -12.79 -2.65
N PHE A 366 -20.62 -12.77 -1.52
CA PHE A 366 -20.03 -13.96 -0.91
C PHE A 366 -21.10 -15.02 -0.61
N VAL A 367 -22.19 -14.66 0.07
CA VAL A 367 -23.28 -15.59 0.41
C VAL A 367 -23.96 -16.13 -0.85
N ILE A 368 -24.27 -15.25 -1.82
CA ILE A 368 -24.92 -15.63 -3.07
C ILE A 368 -24.08 -16.69 -3.82
N PHE A 369 -22.76 -16.53 -3.90
CA PHE A 369 -21.90 -17.43 -4.68
C PHE A 369 -21.49 -18.71 -3.95
N LEU A 370 -21.81 -18.85 -2.66
CA LEU A 370 -21.78 -20.14 -1.98
C LEU A 370 -22.99 -21.03 -2.37
N VAL A 371 -24.05 -20.46 -2.94
CA VAL A 371 -25.24 -21.23 -3.33
C VAL A 371 -24.94 -22.09 -4.57
N PRO A 372 -25.23 -23.40 -4.55
CA PRO A 372 -24.96 -24.36 -5.64
C PRO A 372 -25.53 -23.99 -7.02
N ARG A 373 -26.49 -23.07 -7.08
CA ARG A 373 -27.10 -22.68 -8.35
C ARG A 373 -26.17 -21.78 -9.17
N PHE A 374 -25.35 -20.96 -8.51
CA PHE A 374 -24.53 -19.94 -9.18
C PHE A 374 -23.14 -20.43 -9.58
N ASP A 375 -22.74 -21.66 -9.25
CA ASP A 375 -21.46 -22.23 -9.68
C ASP A 375 -21.45 -22.67 -11.16
N GLN A 376 -22.62 -22.79 -11.78
CA GLN A 376 -22.78 -23.29 -13.14
C GLN A 376 -22.16 -22.35 -14.19
N PRO A 377 -21.65 -22.87 -15.32
CA PRO A 377 -21.02 -22.04 -16.37
C PRO A 377 -21.93 -20.96 -16.95
N ARG A 378 -23.25 -21.19 -17.03
CA ARG A 378 -24.23 -20.21 -17.54
C ARG A 378 -24.30 -18.91 -16.74
N TYR A 379 -23.91 -18.92 -15.46
CA TYR A 379 -23.92 -17.74 -14.60
C TYR A 379 -22.58 -16.99 -14.61
N ARG A 380 -21.63 -17.37 -15.47
CA ARG A 380 -20.30 -16.74 -15.55
C ARG A 380 -20.36 -15.22 -15.68
N ALA A 381 -21.14 -14.72 -16.64
CA ALA A 381 -21.28 -13.28 -16.87
C ALA A 381 -21.92 -12.58 -15.67
N LEU A 382 -22.95 -13.18 -15.08
CA LEU A 382 -23.60 -12.64 -13.87
C LEU A 382 -22.60 -12.49 -12.72
N ARG A 383 -21.78 -13.52 -12.45
CA ARG A 383 -20.75 -13.45 -11.40
C ARG A 383 -19.78 -12.29 -11.65
N GLY A 384 -19.23 -12.20 -12.86
CA GLY A 384 -18.31 -11.13 -13.24
C GLY A 384 -18.93 -9.73 -13.11
N ILE A 385 -20.19 -9.55 -13.55
CA ILE A 385 -20.92 -8.29 -13.41
C ILE A 385 -21.11 -7.90 -11.94
N VAL A 386 -21.53 -8.83 -11.09
CA VAL A 386 -21.70 -8.56 -9.65
C VAL A 386 -20.38 -8.14 -9.01
N PHE A 387 -19.28 -8.84 -9.29
CA PHE A 387 -17.96 -8.47 -8.77
C PHE A 387 -17.47 -7.11 -9.27
N VAL A 388 -17.70 -6.79 -10.55
CA VAL A 388 -17.37 -5.48 -11.11
C VAL A 388 -18.21 -4.38 -10.45
N ILE A 389 -19.51 -4.61 -10.22
CA ILE A 389 -20.37 -3.66 -9.50
C ILE A 389 -19.84 -3.43 -8.08
N CYS A 390 -19.54 -4.49 -7.33
CA CYS A 390 -18.94 -4.37 -5.99
C CYS A 390 -17.67 -3.50 -6.04
N GLY A 391 -16.75 -3.77 -6.96
CA GLY A 391 -15.54 -2.96 -7.09
C GLY A 391 -15.81 -1.50 -7.47
N LEU A 392 -16.79 -1.24 -8.33
CA LEU A 392 -17.13 0.12 -8.79
C LEU A 392 -17.80 0.97 -7.71
N LEU A 393 -18.34 0.38 -6.63
CA LEU A 393 -18.87 1.15 -5.50
C LEU A 393 -17.80 2.03 -4.85
N SER A 394 -16.52 1.62 -4.94
CA SER A 394 -15.37 2.42 -4.49
C SER A 394 -15.15 3.71 -5.28
N ALA A 395 -15.77 3.87 -6.46
CA ALA A 395 -15.72 5.13 -7.20
C ALA A 395 -16.46 6.27 -6.46
N ILE A 396 -17.44 5.94 -5.62
CA ILE A 396 -18.21 6.91 -4.83
C ILE A 396 -17.32 7.62 -3.78
N PRO A 397 -16.61 6.91 -2.88
CA PRO A 397 -15.69 7.56 -1.95
C PRO A 397 -14.54 8.28 -2.66
N ILE A 398 -14.06 7.78 -3.83
CA ILE A 398 -13.05 8.49 -4.64
C ILE A 398 -13.61 9.83 -5.16
N PHE A 399 -14.86 9.84 -5.62
CA PHE A 399 -15.52 11.07 -6.06
C PHE A 399 -15.71 12.04 -4.88
N HIS A 400 -16.17 11.55 -3.73
CA HIS A 400 -16.34 12.38 -2.53
C HIS A 400 -15.02 13.05 -2.16
N ILE A 401 -13.93 12.30 -1.98
CA ILE A 401 -12.67 12.88 -1.51
C ILE A 401 -12.08 13.88 -2.51
N LYS A 402 -12.30 13.68 -3.82
CA LYS A 402 -11.73 14.55 -4.85
C LYS A 402 -12.53 15.84 -5.10
N PHE A 403 -13.85 15.81 -4.91
CA PHE A 403 -14.72 16.90 -5.35
C PHE A 403 -15.58 17.52 -4.24
N LEU A 404 -15.79 16.80 -3.15
CA LEU A 404 -16.67 17.25 -2.06
C LEU A 404 -15.90 17.55 -0.76
N THR A 405 -14.65 17.09 -0.67
CA THR A 405 -13.79 17.35 0.48
C THR A 405 -12.88 18.54 0.22
N ASP A 406 -12.78 19.41 1.21
CA ASP A 406 -11.86 20.55 1.22
C ASP A 406 -10.40 20.06 1.16
N GLU A 407 -9.56 20.72 0.34
CA GLU A 407 -8.16 20.36 0.13
C GLU A 407 -7.35 20.31 1.44
N LYS A 408 -7.82 21.00 2.50
CA LYS A 408 -7.22 20.94 3.83
C LYS A 408 -7.14 19.54 4.46
N TYR A 409 -8.01 18.61 4.04
CA TYR A 409 -8.00 17.24 4.57
C TYR A 409 -7.10 16.28 3.78
N LEU A 410 -6.73 16.63 2.53
CA LEU A 410 -5.92 15.80 1.64
C LEU A 410 -5.34 16.62 0.49
N LYS A 411 -4.12 17.11 0.66
CA LYS A 411 -3.39 17.83 -0.38
C LYS A 411 -2.75 16.86 -1.38
N ASP A 412 -2.85 17.16 -2.68
CA ASP A 412 -2.22 16.40 -3.78
C ASP A 412 -2.55 14.89 -3.84
N PHE A 413 -3.80 14.52 -3.55
CA PHE A 413 -4.20 13.11 -3.51
C PHE A 413 -4.11 12.40 -4.88
N MET A 414 -3.17 11.46 -5.01
CA MET A 414 -2.98 10.69 -6.24
C MET A 414 -3.98 9.53 -6.35
N THR A 415 -5.14 9.77 -6.95
CA THR A 415 -6.17 8.72 -7.19
C THR A 415 -5.87 7.80 -8.38
N PHE A 416 -4.99 8.23 -9.29
CA PHE A 416 -4.71 7.53 -10.54
C PHE A 416 -4.21 6.08 -10.36
N PRO A 417 -3.27 5.77 -9.45
CA PRO A 417 -2.78 4.41 -9.27
C PRO A 417 -3.88 3.40 -8.91
N TRP A 418 -4.82 3.76 -8.03
CA TRP A 418 -5.95 2.87 -7.70
C TRP A 418 -6.94 2.75 -8.84
N ALA A 419 -7.24 3.85 -9.53
CA ALA A 419 -8.10 3.83 -10.71
C ALA A 419 -7.51 2.92 -11.80
N PHE A 420 -6.20 2.97 -12.01
CA PHE A 420 -5.49 2.07 -12.93
C PHE A 420 -5.60 0.61 -12.48
N GLY A 421 -5.37 0.31 -11.20
CA GLY A 421 -5.55 -1.04 -10.67
C GLY A 421 -7.00 -1.54 -10.80
N GLY A 422 -8.00 -0.67 -10.57
CA GLY A 422 -9.41 -0.96 -10.81
C GLY A 422 -9.72 -1.26 -12.28
N ALA A 423 -9.11 -0.50 -13.20
CA ALA A 423 -9.24 -0.74 -14.63
C ALA A 423 -8.63 -2.11 -15.03
N LEU A 424 -7.50 -2.51 -14.45
CA LEU A 424 -6.92 -3.85 -14.65
C LEU A 424 -7.86 -4.96 -14.17
N TYR A 425 -8.49 -4.81 -13.01
CA TYR A 425 -9.51 -5.75 -12.52
C TYR A 425 -10.67 -5.90 -13.49
N ILE A 426 -11.25 -4.78 -13.95
CA ILE A 426 -12.38 -4.77 -14.88
C ILE A 426 -11.98 -5.38 -16.23
N PHE A 427 -10.80 -5.03 -16.73
CA PHE A 427 -10.28 -5.56 -17.99
C PHE A 427 -10.10 -7.08 -17.92
N GLY A 428 -9.48 -7.59 -16.85
CA GLY A 428 -9.34 -9.03 -16.63
C GLY A 428 -10.70 -9.73 -16.55
N ALA A 429 -11.64 -9.19 -15.76
CA ALA A 429 -12.98 -9.76 -15.64
C ALA A 429 -13.70 -9.79 -16.99
N THR A 430 -13.51 -8.77 -17.82
CA THR A 430 -14.08 -8.69 -19.17
C THR A 430 -13.52 -9.78 -20.08
N LEU A 431 -12.20 -9.99 -20.10
CA LEU A 431 -11.58 -11.09 -20.85
C LEU A 431 -12.14 -12.45 -20.42
N TYR A 432 -12.23 -12.71 -19.11
CA TYR A 432 -12.78 -13.93 -18.54
C TYR A 432 -14.24 -14.18 -18.94
N MET A 433 -15.08 -13.15 -18.86
CA MET A 433 -16.49 -13.25 -19.25
C MET A 433 -16.67 -13.51 -20.75
N LEU A 434 -15.84 -12.87 -21.59
CA LEU A 434 -15.94 -12.97 -23.05
C LEU A 434 -15.22 -14.19 -23.64
N LYS A 435 -14.40 -14.90 -22.85
CA LYS A 435 -13.56 -16.04 -23.26
C LYS A 435 -12.57 -15.66 -24.38
N VAL A 436 -11.97 -14.48 -24.29
CA VAL A 436 -11.03 -13.95 -25.29
C VAL A 436 -9.59 -14.17 -24.81
N PRO A 437 -8.67 -14.72 -25.64
CA PRO A 437 -8.78 -14.90 -27.09
C PRO A 437 -9.27 -16.28 -27.59
N GLU A 438 -9.43 -17.27 -26.72
CA GLU A 438 -9.70 -18.67 -27.10
C GLU A 438 -11.00 -18.87 -27.88
N ARG A 439 -11.97 -17.97 -27.71
CA ARG A 439 -13.20 -17.95 -28.50
C ARG A 439 -12.97 -17.77 -30.00
N PHE A 440 -11.90 -17.07 -30.40
CA PHE A 440 -11.60 -16.80 -31.80
C PHE A 440 -10.77 -17.90 -32.47
N LEU A 441 -9.93 -18.59 -31.70
CA LEU A 441 -9.11 -19.71 -32.18
C LEU A 441 -9.18 -20.88 -31.19
N PRO A 442 -10.27 -21.67 -31.19
CA PRO A 442 -10.43 -22.80 -30.29
C PRO A 442 -9.35 -23.85 -30.50
N GLY A 443 -8.84 -24.44 -29.41
CA GLY A 443 -7.75 -25.41 -29.46
C GLY A 443 -6.33 -24.81 -29.51
N PHE A 444 -6.17 -23.55 -29.92
CA PHE A 444 -4.86 -22.92 -30.02
C PHE A 444 -4.32 -22.50 -28.63
N PHE A 445 -5.21 -21.94 -27.81
CA PHE A 445 -4.88 -21.41 -26.49
C PHE A 445 -5.12 -22.43 -25.37
N ASP A 446 -5.01 -23.73 -25.66
CA ASP A 446 -5.37 -24.81 -24.71
C ASP A 446 -4.48 -24.85 -23.46
N ILE A 447 -3.19 -24.57 -23.63
CA ILE A 447 -2.19 -24.65 -22.56
C ILE A 447 -1.76 -23.27 -22.07
N CYS A 448 -1.67 -22.29 -22.98
CA CYS A 448 -1.15 -20.97 -22.68
C CYS A 448 -1.94 -19.89 -23.44
N GLY A 449 -2.19 -18.76 -22.78
CA GLY A 449 -2.76 -17.55 -23.38
C GLY A 449 -4.28 -17.54 -23.49
N HIS A 450 -5.00 -18.39 -22.77
CA HIS A 450 -6.47 -18.29 -22.70
C HIS A 450 -6.92 -17.25 -21.67
N SER A 451 -8.16 -16.77 -21.82
CA SER A 451 -8.75 -15.68 -21.03
C SER A 451 -8.60 -15.84 -19.52
N HIS A 452 -8.80 -17.06 -19.01
CA HIS A 452 -8.71 -17.36 -17.58
C HIS A 452 -7.29 -17.15 -17.04
N GLN A 453 -6.24 -17.44 -17.81
CA GLN A 453 -4.86 -17.18 -17.40
C GLN A 453 -4.55 -15.69 -17.39
N PHE A 454 -5.00 -14.95 -18.41
CA PHE A 454 -4.87 -13.49 -18.41
C PHE A 454 -5.62 -12.85 -17.25
N PHE A 455 -6.82 -13.34 -16.95
CA PHE A 455 -7.56 -12.92 -15.77
C PHE A 455 -6.73 -13.09 -14.50
N HIS A 456 -6.18 -14.28 -14.25
CA HIS A 456 -5.33 -14.54 -13.09
C HIS A 456 -4.12 -13.59 -12.99
N LEU A 457 -3.39 -13.41 -14.09
CA LEU A 457 -2.23 -12.50 -14.13
C LEU A 457 -2.63 -11.04 -13.85
N LEU A 458 -3.77 -10.61 -14.38
CA LEU A 458 -4.30 -9.26 -14.16
C LEU A 458 -4.80 -9.06 -12.74
N ILE A 459 -5.41 -10.06 -12.10
CA ILE A 459 -5.80 -10.00 -10.69
C ILE A 459 -4.58 -9.78 -9.79
N VAL A 460 -3.50 -10.55 -9.99
CA VAL A 460 -2.26 -10.41 -9.21
C VAL A 460 -1.64 -9.03 -9.45
N THR A 461 -1.56 -8.60 -10.71
CA THR A 461 -0.98 -7.29 -11.07
C THR A 461 -1.79 -6.14 -10.45
N ALA A 462 -3.12 -6.19 -10.55
CA ALA A 462 -4.01 -5.19 -9.98
C ALA A 462 -3.90 -5.13 -8.46
N ALA A 463 -3.80 -6.29 -7.78
CA ALA A 463 -3.59 -6.34 -6.33
C ALA A 463 -2.26 -5.70 -5.92
N LEU A 464 -1.16 -5.96 -6.66
CA LEU A 464 0.14 -5.32 -6.40
C LEU A 464 0.11 -3.81 -6.63
N VAL A 465 -0.58 -3.35 -7.67
CA VAL A 465 -0.80 -1.91 -7.93
C VAL A 465 -1.59 -1.28 -6.78
N HIS A 466 -2.66 -1.94 -6.31
CA HIS A 466 -3.46 -1.48 -5.17
C HIS A 466 -2.65 -1.42 -3.87
N TYR A 467 -1.83 -2.44 -3.60
CA TYR A 467 -0.92 -2.44 -2.45
C TYR A 467 0.07 -1.26 -2.53
N ARG A 468 0.76 -1.09 -3.66
CA ARG A 468 1.73 0.01 -3.84
C ARG A 468 1.07 1.38 -3.63
N ALA A 469 -0.09 1.59 -4.24
CA ALA A 469 -0.84 2.84 -4.11
C ALA A 469 -1.28 3.07 -2.65
N SER A 470 -1.66 2.01 -1.93
CA SER A 470 -2.02 2.09 -0.52
C SER A 470 -0.84 2.42 0.39
N VAL A 471 0.34 1.88 0.09
CA VAL A 471 1.59 2.22 0.79
C VAL A 471 1.97 3.68 0.58
N MET A 472 1.80 4.21 -0.63
CA MET A 472 2.06 5.62 -0.92
C MET A 472 1.19 6.53 -0.05
N VAL A 473 -0.13 6.27 -0.01
CA VAL A 473 -1.05 7.08 0.78
C VAL A 473 -0.84 6.89 2.29
N PHE A 474 -0.46 5.69 2.73
CA PHE A 474 -0.04 5.45 4.11
C PHE A 474 1.11 6.39 4.52
N HIS A 475 2.15 6.51 3.68
CA HIS A 475 3.27 7.43 3.95
C HIS A 475 2.86 8.89 3.86
N ASP A 476 2.02 9.26 2.89
CA ASP A 476 1.52 10.64 2.80
C ASP A 476 0.75 11.00 4.09
N ARG A 477 -0.06 10.09 4.64
CA ARG A 477 -0.76 10.29 5.93
C ARG A 477 0.16 10.36 7.14
N GLN A 478 1.35 9.78 7.07
CA GLN A 478 2.34 9.92 8.14
C GLN A 478 2.92 11.34 8.20
N LEU A 479 2.90 12.08 7.07
CA LEU A 479 3.47 13.42 6.95
C LEU A 479 2.44 14.53 7.11
N TYR A 480 1.23 14.35 6.59
CA TYR A 480 0.20 15.37 6.63
C TYR A 480 -0.70 15.22 7.86
N THR A 481 -0.70 16.25 8.72
CA THR A 481 -1.62 16.39 9.85
C THR A 481 -3.07 16.49 9.34
N CYS A 482 -4.03 16.03 10.16
CA CYS A 482 -5.41 16.46 9.99
C CYS A 482 -5.56 17.92 10.43
N PRO A 483 -6.44 18.71 9.79
CA PRO A 483 -6.65 20.09 10.18
C PRO A 483 -7.10 20.14 11.64
N VAL A 484 -6.36 20.85 12.47
CA VAL A 484 -6.72 21.08 13.87
C VAL A 484 -7.90 22.05 13.89
N LYS A 485 -8.97 21.76 14.64
CA LYS A 485 -10.03 22.72 14.98
C LYS A 485 -9.47 23.83 15.88
N VAL A 486 -8.59 24.65 15.36
CA VAL A 486 -8.15 25.89 16.00
C VAL A 486 -8.42 26.95 14.96
N LEU A 487 -9.47 27.75 15.19
CA LEU A 487 -9.82 29.06 14.61
C LEU A 487 -11.31 29.30 14.26
N ASP A 488 -12.27 28.53 14.79
CA ASP A 488 -13.68 29.04 14.85
C ASP A 488 -14.00 29.71 16.20
N GLU A 489 -13.28 29.37 17.28
CA GLU A 489 -13.51 29.98 18.60
C GLU A 489 -12.80 31.34 18.77
N PHE A 490 -11.69 31.57 18.05
CA PHE A 490 -10.96 32.85 18.12
C PHE A 490 -11.67 33.97 17.35
N ASP A 491 -12.34 33.67 16.25
CA ASP A 491 -13.20 34.62 15.53
C ASP A 491 -14.53 34.89 16.27
N ALA A 492 -15.09 33.88 16.94
CA ALA A 492 -16.26 34.07 17.80
C ALA A 492 -15.94 34.99 19.01
N SER A 493 -14.77 34.85 19.61
CA SER A 493 -14.29 35.73 20.69
C SER A 493 -14.05 37.17 20.21
N ASN A 494 -13.44 37.36 19.05
CA ASN A 494 -13.18 38.69 18.50
C ASN A 494 -14.44 39.41 18.03
N SER A 495 -15.45 38.69 17.53
CA SER A 495 -16.75 39.27 17.18
C SER A 495 -17.59 39.70 18.41
N LEU A 496 -17.36 39.06 19.57
CA LEU A 496 -17.97 39.48 20.85
C LEU A 496 -17.24 40.67 21.49
N LEU A 497 -15.93 40.84 21.24
CA LEU A 497 -15.14 41.96 21.75
C LEU A 497 -15.21 43.22 20.88
N GLN A 498 -15.65 43.12 19.62
CA GLN A 498 -15.94 44.28 18.77
C GLN A 498 -17.39 44.80 18.91
N GLY A 499 -18.18 44.19 19.80
CA GLY A 499 -19.58 44.54 20.07
C GLY A 499 -19.85 45.17 21.45
N GLN A 500 -18.82 45.67 22.15
CA GLN A 500 -18.98 46.45 23.40
C GLN A 500 -18.40 47.86 23.30
#